data_AF-A0A928ZYD3-F1
#
_entry.id   AF-A0A928ZYD3-F1
#
_cell.length_a   1.000
_cell.length_b   1.000
_cell.length_c   1.000
_cell.angle_alpha   90.00
_cell.angle_beta   90.00
_cell.angle_gamma   90.00
#
_symmetry.space_group_name_H-M   'P 1'
#
loop_
_entity.id
_entity.type
_entity.pdbx_description
1 polymer ?
#
loop_
_entity_poly.entity_id
_entity_poly.type
_entity_poly.pdbx_seq_one_letter_code
_entity_poly.pdbx_strand_id
1 'polypeptide(L)'
;MVAISRAHLSTSDQNNPDDRVAVLLMGYGEVESYEDFANYNEQALNLLTAKFAPVPTWIYPPMAKILALFDRHEWDHQHDHFISPHNAIFERQREGIEKHLQAKWGDRVTVFKAFNFCAPHLPHQVLEEIQAQGFTKLLIYPLLVVDSIFTSGIAVEQVNNALGQTFKGAEDHWLQGTRYMPSFYNQPDYINLLARQVEDKIREHLAVAHLPSQTGIVLMNHGCPHKAKGFTSGITESQLLYDAVRERLIYNYPLVTIGWLNHDTPMIEWTQPNVTLAAQNLMDLGATALVFMPIGFVTENHETLLDVDHIIGHLRRKRPDVTYVQMPCVNDTDDFLSMAAGWVDGLISDLMGDQGSVVSQRHRERIAAELHAHDGHSHGGDHHHHDGHHHGEHNHHHGEHSQSHEKHHAHHGH
;
A
#
# COMPACT_ATOMS: atom_id res chain seq x y z
N MET A 1 -66.38 -0.60 -7.12
CA MET A 1 -65.12 -0.90 -7.85
C MET A 1 -64.82 0.28 -8.74
N VAL A 2 -63.94 1.18 -8.29
CA VAL A 2 -63.44 2.27 -9.11
C VAL A 2 -61.92 2.11 -9.13
N ALA A 3 -61.40 1.85 -10.34
CA ALA A 3 -59.97 1.77 -10.61
C ALA A 3 -59.37 3.18 -10.53
N ILE A 4 -58.28 3.32 -9.79
CA ILE A 4 -57.45 4.54 -9.78
C ILE A 4 -56.05 4.19 -10.31
N SER A 5 -55.62 5.08 -11.18
CA SER A 5 -54.46 5.15 -12.06
C SER A 5 -53.10 4.63 -11.53
N ARG A 6 -52.37 3.93 -12.41
CA ARG A 6 -50.90 3.80 -12.36
C ARG A 6 -50.29 5.16 -12.68
N ALA A 7 -49.83 5.87 -11.65
CA ALA A 7 -48.89 6.98 -11.80
C ALA A 7 -48.08 7.18 -10.50
N HIS A 8 -47.15 6.28 -10.23
CA HIS A 8 -45.96 6.59 -9.42
C HIS A 8 -44.76 5.97 -10.14
N LEU A 9 -44.30 6.69 -11.17
CA LEU A 9 -42.88 6.74 -11.47
C LEU A 9 -42.27 7.45 -10.27
N SER A 10 -41.60 6.69 -9.39
CA SER A 10 -40.75 7.29 -8.37
C SER A 10 -39.60 7.96 -9.12
N THR A 11 -39.68 9.27 -9.25
CA THR A 11 -38.50 10.11 -9.40
C THR A 11 -37.62 9.78 -8.21
N SER A 12 -36.49 9.11 -8.45
CA SER A 12 -35.42 9.00 -7.47
C SER A 12 -35.08 10.41 -6.99
N ASP A 13 -35.25 10.68 -5.70
CA ASP A 13 -34.79 11.93 -5.10
C ASP A 13 -33.28 12.02 -5.34
N GLN A 14 -32.87 12.86 -6.30
CA GLN A 14 -31.47 13.04 -6.69
C GLN A 14 -30.65 13.86 -5.68
N ASN A 15 -31.15 14.10 -4.46
CA ASN A 15 -30.56 15.09 -3.56
C ASN A 15 -30.50 14.66 -2.09
N ASN A 16 -30.41 13.35 -1.80
CA ASN A 16 -29.96 12.94 -0.47
C ASN A 16 -28.42 12.99 -0.41
N PRO A 17 -27.79 13.96 0.28
CA PRO A 17 -26.33 14.02 0.40
C PRO A 17 -25.73 12.75 1.04
N ASP A 18 -26.53 11.99 1.79
CA ASP A 18 -26.12 10.71 2.38
C ASP A 18 -26.00 9.56 1.37
N ASP A 19 -26.39 9.74 0.11
CA ASP A 19 -26.26 8.73 -0.95
C ASP A 19 -25.06 8.98 -1.88
N ARG A 20 -24.07 9.76 -1.42
CA ARG A 20 -22.82 10.04 -2.16
C ARG A 20 -21.60 9.47 -1.46
N VAL A 21 -20.68 8.89 -2.22
CA VAL A 21 -19.41 8.32 -1.75
C VAL A 21 -18.25 9.07 -2.38
N ALA A 22 -17.35 9.59 -1.54
CA ALA A 22 -16.07 10.10 -1.96
C ALA A 22 -15.06 8.95 -1.97
N VAL A 23 -14.43 8.70 -3.12
CA VAL A 23 -13.32 7.77 -3.25
C VAL A 23 -12.04 8.58 -3.17
N LEU A 24 -11.30 8.44 -2.08
CA LEU A 24 -9.98 9.03 -1.90
C LEU A 24 -8.94 8.09 -2.53
N LEU A 25 -8.67 8.28 -3.82
CA LEU A 25 -7.67 7.54 -4.58
C LEU A 25 -6.28 8.08 -4.22
N MET A 26 -5.47 7.27 -3.56
CA MET A 26 -4.16 7.69 -3.04
C MET A 26 -3.02 7.12 -3.88
N GLY A 27 -2.12 8.00 -4.30
CA GLY A 27 -0.89 7.67 -5.02
C GLY A 27 0.34 8.09 -4.22
N TYR A 28 1.51 7.63 -4.67
CA TYR A 28 2.76 8.02 -4.06
C TYR A 28 3.01 9.53 -4.26
N GLY A 29 2.89 9.98 -5.51
CA GLY A 29 3.18 11.35 -5.92
C GLY A 29 4.68 11.57 -6.03
N GLU A 30 5.13 12.08 -7.17
CA GLU A 30 6.55 12.43 -7.37
C GLU A 30 6.69 13.93 -7.54
N VAL A 31 7.85 14.45 -7.16
CA VAL A 31 8.16 15.86 -7.26
C VAL A 31 8.34 16.25 -8.73
N GLU A 32 7.57 17.22 -9.19
CA GLU A 32 7.68 17.76 -10.57
C GLU A 32 8.50 19.06 -10.63
N SER A 33 8.88 19.61 -9.47
CA SER A 33 9.59 20.90 -9.36
C SER A 33 10.74 20.85 -8.36
N TYR A 34 11.87 21.45 -8.70
CA TYR A 34 13.07 21.44 -7.85
C TYR A 34 12.86 22.08 -6.47
N GLU A 35 11.90 23.00 -6.35
CA GLU A 35 11.62 23.74 -5.11
C GLU A 35 10.92 22.86 -4.06
N ASP A 36 10.27 21.77 -4.49
CA ASP A 36 9.47 20.90 -3.63
C ASP A 36 10.23 19.67 -3.10
N PHE A 37 11.43 19.40 -3.63
CA PHE A 37 12.25 18.25 -3.22
C PHE A 37 12.58 18.24 -1.73
N ALA A 38 12.87 19.40 -1.15
CA ALA A 38 13.20 19.47 0.27
C ALA A 38 11.99 19.07 1.13
N ASN A 39 10.78 19.45 0.73
CA ASN A 39 9.55 19.12 1.45
C ASN A 39 9.15 17.65 1.25
N TYR A 40 9.36 17.11 0.05
CA TYR A 40 9.15 15.70 -0.26
C TYR A 40 10.14 14.81 0.49
N ASN A 41 11.44 15.14 0.44
CA ASN A 41 12.47 14.40 1.16
C ASN A 41 12.28 14.52 2.67
N GLU A 42 11.82 15.65 3.19
CA GLU A 42 11.53 15.78 4.62
C GLU A 42 10.35 14.89 5.03
N GLN A 43 9.28 14.85 4.24
CA GLN A 43 8.12 14.00 4.51
C GLN A 43 8.45 12.51 4.35
N ALA A 44 9.09 12.13 3.25
CA ALA A 44 9.54 10.76 3.01
C ALA A 44 10.52 10.34 4.11
N LEU A 45 11.53 11.13 4.43
CA LEU A 45 12.50 10.79 5.47
C LEU A 45 11.87 10.74 6.85
N ASN A 46 10.97 11.65 7.21
CA ASN A 46 10.28 11.60 8.50
C ASN A 46 9.42 10.34 8.62
N LEU A 47 8.61 10.02 7.60
CA LEU A 47 7.71 8.86 7.61
C LEU A 47 8.45 7.52 7.47
N LEU A 48 9.48 7.46 6.63
CA LEU A 48 10.27 6.26 6.41
C LEU A 48 11.21 6.03 7.61
N THR A 49 11.98 7.04 8.02
CA THR A 49 12.99 6.89 9.10
C THR A 49 12.35 6.62 10.44
N ALA A 50 11.18 7.23 10.76
CA ALA A 50 10.46 6.94 11.99
C ALA A 50 10.10 5.45 12.15
N LYS A 51 9.98 4.70 11.04
CA LYS A 51 9.72 3.25 11.06
C LYS A 51 10.98 2.40 11.24
N PHE A 52 12.17 2.95 10.99
CA PHE A 52 13.46 2.27 11.21
C PHE A 52 14.06 2.59 12.59
N ALA A 53 13.96 3.84 13.04
CA ALA A 53 14.45 4.31 14.34
C ALA A 53 13.79 5.65 14.73
N PRO A 54 13.58 5.92 16.03
CA PRO A 54 13.13 7.23 16.48
C PRO A 54 14.27 8.26 16.33
N VAL A 55 14.38 8.88 15.17
CA VAL A 55 15.29 10.01 14.92
C VAL A 55 14.60 11.30 15.37
N PRO A 56 15.27 12.18 16.14
CA PRO A 56 14.70 13.46 16.53
C PRO A 56 14.23 14.28 15.33
N THR A 57 13.00 14.79 15.39
CA THR A 57 12.34 15.46 14.25
C THR A 57 13.09 16.67 13.69
N TRP A 58 13.91 17.34 14.52
CA TRP A 58 14.75 18.47 14.10
C TRP A 58 15.89 18.09 13.13
N ILE A 59 16.21 16.80 12.98
CA ILE A 59 17.24 16.30 12.07
C ILE A 59 16.71 16.18 10.64
N TYR A 60 15.40 16.00 10.45
CA TYR A 60 14.82 15.77 9.12
C TYR A 60 14.96 16.98 8.17
N PRO A 61 14.64 18.23 8.55
CA PRO A 61 14.78 19.37 7.64
C PRO A 61 16.18 19.59 7.06
N PRO A 62 17.29 19.54 7.84
CA PRO A 62 18.63 19.70 7.27
C PRO A 62 19.07 18.49 6.41
N MET A 63 18.67 17.27 6.78
CA MET A 63 19.01 16.06 6.01
C MET A 63 18.24 15.99 4.68
N ALA A 64 16.97 16.39 4.68
CA ALA A 64 16.13 16.50 3.49
C ALA A 64 16.68 17.52 2.48
N LYS A 65 17.20 18.66 2.96
CA LYS A 65 17.86 19.65 2.08
C LYS A 65 19.16 19.12 1.47
N ILE A 66 19.90 18.28 2.19
CA ILE A 66 21.13 17.64 1.67
C ILE A 66 20.77 16.60 0.61
N LEU A 67 19.78 15.74 0.86
CA LEU A 67 19.26 14.79 -0.13
C LEU A 67 18.75 15.50 -1.38
N ALA A 68 17.96 16.57 -1.20
CA ALA A 68 17.46 17.39 -2.31
C ALA A 68 18.58 17.99 -3.18
N LEU A 69 19.75 18.27 -2.61
CA LEU A 69 20.91 18.74 -3.37
C LEU A 69 21.56 17.63 -4.21
N PHE A 70 21.59 16.38 -3.71
CA PHE A 70 22.06 15.22 -4.47
C PHE A 70 21.09 14.87 -5.59
N ASP A 71 19.79 14.77 -5.29
CA ASP A 71 18.73 14.49 -6.26
C ASP A 71 18.72 15.55 -7.38
N ARG A 72 18.90 16.83 -7.00
CA ARG A 72 19.02 17.93 -7.98
C ARG A 72 20.23 17.75 -8.89
N HIS A 73 21.37 17.26 -8.39
CA HIS A 73 22.54 17.05 -9.23
C HIS A 73 22.32 15.91 -10.24
N GLU A 74 21.68 14.81 -9.83
CA GLU A 74 21.33 13.71 -10.72
C GLU A 74 20.28 14.11 -11.76
N TRP A 75 19.24 14.85 -11.38
CA TRP A 75 18.19 15.27 -12.30
C TRP A 75 18.63 16.39 -13.27
N ASP A 76 19.37 17.39 -12.80
CA ASP A 76 19.74 18.55 -13.62
C ASP A 76 20.90 18.26 -14.58
N HIS A 77 21.83 17.37 -14.24
CA HIS A 77 23.05 17.17 -15.04
C HIS A 77 23.17 15.80 -15.71
N GLN A 78 22.43 14.78 -15.27
CA GLN A 78 22.54 13.43 -15.83
C GLN A 78 21.32 13.02 -16.69
N HIS A 79 20.17 13.70 -16.54
CA HIS A 79 18.92 13.30 -17.19
C HIS A 79 18.16 14.43 -17.92
N ASP A 80 18.84 15.50 -18.33
CA ASP A 80 18.30 16.58 -19.20
C ASP A 80 16.93 17.14 -18.74
N HIS A 81 16.84 17.57 -17.48
CA HIS A 81 15.59 18.08 -16.87
C HIS A 81 14.43 17.08 -16.90
N PHE A 82 14.69 15.81 -16.62
CA PHE A 82 13.65 14.79 -16.45
C PHE A 82 12.57 15.26 -15.46
N ILE A 83 11.32 15.21 -15.90
CA ILE A 83 10.13 15.41 -15.07
C ILE A 83 9.38 14.08 -15.08
N SER A 84 9.12 13.53 -13.90
CA SER A 84 8.41 12.27 -13.81
C SER A 84 7.00 12.39 -14.39
N PRO A 85 6.57 11.45 -15.25
CA PRO A 85 5.20 11.43 -15.76
C PRO A 85 4.21 10.89 -14.71
N HIS A 86 4.65 10.52 -13.52
CA HIS A 86 3.85 9.86 -12.49
C HIS A 86 2.55 10.59 -12.19
N ASN A 87 2.62 11.88 -11.84
CA ASN A 87 1.44 12.64 -11.41
C ASN A 87 0.43 12.81 -12.56
N ALA A 88 0.91 12.99 -13.78
CA ALA A 88 0.08 13.10 -14.97
C ALA A 88 -0.60 11.76 -15.32
N ILE A 89 0.11 10.62 -15.23
CA ILE A 89 -0.48 9.30 -15.41
C ILE A 89 -1.50 9.03 -14.29
N PHE A 90 -1.17 9.35 -13.05
CA PHE A 90 -2.05 9.14 -11.91
C PHE A 90 -3.35 9.96 -12.00
N GLU A 91 -3.29 11.17 -12.57
CA GLU A 91 -4.51 11.93 -12.89
C GLU A 91 -5.37 11.23 -13.93
N ARG A 92 -4.77 10.70 -15.01
CA ARG A 92 -5.53 9.93 -16.01
C ARG A 92 -6.08 8.63 -15.43
N GLN A 93 -5.37 8.02 -14.47
CA GLN A 93 -5.89 6.88 -13.71
C GLN A 93 -7.10 7.28 -12.86
N ARG A 94 -7.03 8.41 -12.17
CA ARG A 94 -8.17 8.97 -11.41
C ARG A 94 -9.38 9.21 -12.30
N GLU A 95 -9.21 9.93 -13.42
CA GLU A 95 -10.27 10.22 -14.39
C GLU A 95 -10.86 8.94 -14.99
N GLY A 96 -10.01 7.98 -15.34
CA GLY A 96 -10.41 6.70 -15.92
C GLY A 96 -11.22 5.83 -14.96
N ILE A 97 -10.74 5.70 -13.71
CA ILE A 97 -11.44 4.97 -12.65
C ILE A 97 -12.77 5.66 -12.34
N GLU A 98 -12.78 6.99 -12.23
CA GLU A 98 -14.01 7.78 -12.02
C GLU A 98 -15.03 7.53 -13.12
N LYS A 99 -14.62 7.57 -14.38
CA LYS A 99 -15.49 7.29 -15.52
C LYS A 99 -16.13 5.90 -15.43
N HIS A 100 -15.36 4.88 -15.10
CA HIS A 100 -15.87 3.50 -14.95
C HIS A 100 -16.83 3.38 -13.75
N LEU A 101 -16.51 4.03 -12.63
CA LEU A 101 -17.39 4.07 -11.46
C LEU A 101 -18.70 4.82 -11.74
N GLN A 102 -18.64 5.98 -12.39
CA GLN A 102 -19.80 6.79 -12.74
C GLN A 102 -20.70 6.12 -13.78
N ALA A 103 -20.14 5.30 -14.68
CA ALA A 103 -20.94 4.49 -15.60
C ALA A 103 -21.91 3.55 -14.87
N LYS A 104 -21.58 3.14 -13.63
CA LYS A 104 -22.41 2.28 -12.79
C LYS A 104 -23.18 3.03 -11.72
N TRP A 105 -22.54 3.97 -11.03
CA TRP A 105 -23.07 4.63 -9.84
C TRP A 105 -23.63 6.03 -10.11
N GLY A 106 -23.35 6.62 -11.28
CA GLY A 106 -23.68 8.00 -11.64
C GLY A 106 -22.91 9.01 -10.79
N ASP A 107 -23.44 10.23 -10.70
CA ASP A 107 -22.86 11.35 -9.93
C ASP A 107 -22.83 11.14 -8.41
N ARG A 108 -23.26 9.96 -7.94
CA ARG A 108 -23.18 9.55 -6.54
C ARG A 108 -21.76 9.18 -6.12
N VAL A 109 -20.86 8.93 -7.06
CA VAL A 109 -19.46 8.60 -6.78
C VAL A 109 -18.56 9.66 -7.42
N THR A 110 -17.65 10.20 -6.62
CA THR A 110 -16.63 11.14 -7.08
C THR A 110 -15.27 10.67 -6.58
N VAL A 111 -14.27 10.69 -7.45
CA VAL A 111 -12.92 10.23 -7.15
C VAL A 111 -12.01 11.44 -6.94
N PHE A 112 -11.51 11.56 -5.70
CA PHE A 112 -10.57 12.56 -5.27
C PHE A 112 -9.16 11.98 -5.27
N LYS A 113 -8.20 12.66 -5.89
CA LYS A 113 -6.79 12.29 -5.83
C LYS A 113 -6.15 12.85 -4.58
N ALA A 114 -5.36 12.03 -3.89
CA ALA A 114 -4.42 12.47 -2.89
C ALA A 114 -3.03 11.85 -3.13
N PHE A 115 -1.99 12.58 -2.77
CA PHE A 115 -0.61 12.10 -2.79
C PHE A 115 -0.07 11.93 -1.38
N ASN A 116 0.73 10.89 -1.18
CA ASN A 116 1.34 10.63 0.12
C ASN A 116 2.46 11.63 0.45
N PHE A 117 3.22 12.10 -0.55
CA PHE A 117 4.46 12.85 -0.30
C PHE A 117 4.57 14.18 -1.06
N CYS A 118 3.76 14.39 -2.11
CA CYS A 118 3.86 15.59 -2.95
C CYS A 118 2.65 16.51 -2.74
N ALA A 119 2.91 17.79 -2.52
CA ALA A 119 1.88 18.82 -2.60
C ALA A 119 1.74 19.31 -4.06
N PRO A 120 0.59 19.87 -4.47
CA PRO A 120 -0.68 19.94 -3.75
C PRO A 120 -1.38 18.56 -3.67
N HIS A 121 -2.49 18.46 -2.93
CA HIS A 121 -3.29 17.24 -2.74
C HIS A 121 -2.80 16.28 -1.64
N LEU A 122 -2.27 16.82 -0.55
CA LEU A 122 -2.02 16.03 0.65
C LEU A 122 -3.35 15.58 1.29
N PRO A 123 -3.39 14.45 2.02
CA PRO A 123 -4.65 13.89 2.54
C PRO A 123 -5.49 14.89 3.34
N HIS A 124 -4.87 15.76 4.15
CA HIS A 124 -5.60 16.78 4.92
C HIS A 124 -6.31 17.80 4.04
N GLN A 125 -5.69 18.24 2.95
CA GLN A 125 -6.26 19.23 2.01
C GLN A 125 -7.46 18.64 1.27
N VAL A 126 -7.30 17.39 0.83
CA VAL A 126 -8.34 16.69 0.06
C VAL A 126 -9.52 16.32 0.96
N LEU A 127 -9.29 15.97 2.23
CA LEU A 127 -10.36 15.72 3.19
C LEU A 127 -11.15 16.99 3.53
N GLU A 128 -10.50 18.15 3.63
CA GLU A 128 -11.20 19.45 3.77
C GLU A 128 -12.09 19.73 2.55
N GLU A 129 -11.59 19.44 1.34
CA GLU A 129 -12.38 19.57 0.11
C GLU A 129 -13.58 18.62 0.10
N ILE A 130 -13.38 17.34 0.44
CA ILE A 130 -14.46 16.34 0.49
C ILE A 130 -15.53 16.76 1.51
N GLN A 131 -15.12 17.27 2.68
CA GLN A 131 -16.03 17.78 3.70
C GLN A 131 -16.81 19.01 3.18
N ALA A 132 -16.14 19.96 2.54
CA ALA A 132 -16.77 21.16 1.99
C ALA A 132 -17.78 20.84 0.87
N GLN A 133 -17.56 19.75 0.12
CA GLN A 133 -18.50 19.26 -0.90
C GLN A 133 -19.66 18.42 -0.34
N GLY A 134 -19.73 18.24 0.98
CA GLY A 134 -20.86 17.64 1.68
C GLY A 134 -20.96 16.12 1.53
N PHE A 135 -19.87 15.43 1.18
CA PHE A 135 -19.84 13.98 1.31
C PHE A 135 -19.92 13.60 2.79
N THR A 136 -20.40 12.40 3.10
CA THR A 136 -20.38 11.85 4.47
C THR A 136 -19.86 10.41 4.50
N LYS A 137 -19.57 9.83 3.33
CA LYS A 137 -19.08 8.47 3.16
C LYS A 137 -17.75 8.49 2.40
N LEU A 138 -16.74 7.87 2.97
CA LEU A 138 -15.37 7.89 2.45
C LEU A 138 -14.88 6.46 2.16
N LEU A 139 -14.49 6.21 0.92
CA LEU A 139 -13.70 5.05 0.56
C LEU A 139 -12.23 5.48 0.45
N ILE A 140 -11.38 4.96 1.33
CA ILE A 140 -9.93 5.14 1.27
C ILE A 140 -9.40 4.10 0.29
N TYR A 141 -8.83 4.55 -0.83
CA TYR A 141 -8.36 3.67 -1.89
C TYR A 141 -6.91 4.00 -2.27
N PRO A 142 -5.92 3.47 -1.55
CA PRO A 142 -4.54 3.51 -2.00
C PRO A 142 -4.38 2.61 -3.23
N LEU A 143 -3.91 3.17 -4.34
CA LEU A 143 -3.65 2.41 -5.57
C LEU A 143 -2.30 1.70 -5.45
N LEU A 144 -2.22 0.74 -4.53
CA LEU A 144 -1.01 0.03 -4.14
C LEU A 144 -1.12 -1.45 -4.45
N VAL A 145 -0.14 -1.98 -5.19
CA VAL A 145 -0.11 -3.40 -5.57
C VAL A 145 0.02 -4.27 -4.32
N VAL A 146 0.94 -3.92 -3.41
CA VAL A 146 1.27 -4.70 -2.20
C VAL A 146 1.15 -3.85 -0.93
N ASP A 147 0.83 -4.50 0.18
CA ASP A 147 0.63 -3.91 1.50
C ASP A 147 1.93 -3.99 2.33
N SER A 148 2.37 -2.85 2.82
CA SER A 148 3.51 -2.73 3.73
C SER A 148 3.36 -1.55 4.66
N ILE A 149 4.13 -1.55 5.75
CA ILE A 149 4.16 -0.41 6.66
C ILE A 149 4.58 0.90 5.97
N PHE A 150 5.26 0.85 4.82
CA PHE A 150 5.73 2.00 4.05
C PHE A 150 4.82 2.39 2.88
N THR A 151 3.75 1.63 2.64
CA THR A 151 2.83 1.88 1.53
C THR A 151 1.44 2.18 2.12
N SER A 152 0.58 1.17 2.21
CA SER A 152 -0.73 1.18 2.87
C SER A 152 -0.67 1.73 4.29
N GLY A 153 0.36 1.33 5.06
CA GLY A 153 0.55 1.80 6.43
C GLY A 153 0.71 3.31 6.53
N ILE A 154 1.45 3.93 5.59
CA ILE A 154 1.60 5.38 5.52
C ILE A 154 0.29 6.03 5.06
N ALA A 155 -0.34 5.50 4.01
CA ALA A 155 -1.58 6.07 3.48
C ALA A 155 -2.68 6.15 4.56
N VAL A 156 -2.90 5.03 5.27
CA VAL A 156 -3.90 4.97 6.35
C VAL A 156 -3.52 5.86 7.54
N GLU A 157 -2.23 5.89 7.93
CA GLU A 157 -1.74 6.76 8.99
C GLU A 157 -1.97 8.24 8.68
N GLN A 158 -1.67 8.67 7.45
CA GLN A 158 -1.88 10.06 7.04
C GLN A 158 -3.36 10.45 7.00
N VAL A 159 -4.23 9.56 6.50
CA VAL A 159 -5.69 9.79 6.52
C VAL A 159 -6.20 9.87 7.96
N ASN A 160 -5.81 8.95 8.83
CA ASN A 160 -6.24 8.97 10.23
C ASN A 160 -5.76 10.23 10.97
N ASN A 161 -4.52 10.65 10.73
CA ASN A 161 -3.97 11.88 11.31
C ASN A 161 -4.73 13.11 10.81
N ALA A 162 -5.04 13.19 9.52
CA ALA A 162 -5.82 14.28 8.95
C ALA A 162 -7.24 14.33 9.52
N LEU A 163 -7.93 13.18 9.60
CA LEU A 163 -9.26 13.09 10.23
C LEU A 163 -9.22 13.52 11.71
N GLY A 164 -8.21 13.09 12.45
CA GLY A 164 -8.02 13.47 13.86
C GLY A 164 -7.81 14.98 14.06
N GLN A 165 -7.25 15.69 13.08
CA GLN A 165 -7.11 17.15 13.11
C GLN A 165 -8.44 17.88 12.83
N THR A 166 -9.33 17.27 12.04
CA THR A 166 -10.64 17.82 11.71
C THR A 166 -11.64 17.69 12.88
N PHE A 167 -11.56 16.61 13.67
CA PHE A 167 -12.54 16.34 14.73
C PHE A 167 -12.35 17.25 15.96
N LYS A 168 -13.23 18.24 16.15
CA LYS A 168 -13.21 19.14 17.33
C LYS A 168 -14.01 18.56 18.51
N GLY A 169 -13.63 17.37 18.97
CA GLY A 169 -14.24 16.67 20.11
C GLY A 169 -15.05 15.43 19.72
N ALA A 170 -15.58 14.71 20.71
CA ALA A 170 -16.19 13.38 20.54
C ALA A 170 -17.52 13.36 19.74
N GLU A 171 -18.10 14.52 19.45
CA GLU A 171 -19.38 14.64 18.75
C GLU A 171 -19.26 15.17 17.31
N ASP A 172 -18.08 15.66 16.90
CA ASP A 172 -17.86 16.31 15.62
C ASP A 172 -17.21 15.35 14.60
N HIS A 173 -17.91 14.25 14.29
CA HIS A 173 -17.50 13.29 13.26
C HIS A 173 -18.43 13.43 12.04
N TRP A 174 -18.01 14.20 11.03
CA TRP A 174 -18.83 14.43 9.82
C TRP A 174 -18.98 13.18 8.93
N LEU A 175 -18.04 12.23 9.04
CA LEU A 175 -18.11 10.96 8.33
C LEU A 175 -19.09 10.00 9.02
N GLN A 176 -20.08 9.53 8.26
CA GLN A 176 -21.05 8.51 8.67
C GLN A 176 -20.60 7.09 8.35
N GLY A 177 -19.69 6.92 7.37
CA GLY A 177 -19.19 5.60 6.98
C GLY A 177 -17.83 5.67 6.31
N THR A 178 -16.96 4.73 6.66
CA THR A 178 -15.66 4.56 6.01
C THR A 178 -15.46 3.13 5.54
N ARG A 179 -14.78 2.97 4.41
CA ARG A 179 -14.23 1.69 3.93
C ARG A 179 -12.81 1.90 3.45
N TYR A 180 -12.06 0.80 3.39
CA TYR A 180 -10.67 0.79 2.96
C TYR A 180 -10.49 -0.34 1.95
N MET A 181 -9.88 -0.02 0.80
CA MET A 181 -9.45 -1.01 -0.17
C MET A 181 -8.01 -1.42 0.17
N PRO A 182 -7.75 -2.71 0.52
CA PRO A 182 -6.40 -3.22 0.74
C PRO A 182 -5.63 -3.35 -0.58
N SER A 183 -4.38 -3.85 -0.48
CA SER A 183 -3.57 -4.20 -1.66
C SER A 183 -4.28 -5.17 -2.59
N PHE A 184 -3.96 -5.09 -3.88
CA PHE A 184 -4.62 -5.87 -4.94
C PHE A 184 -3.71 -6.89 -5.64
N TYR A 185 -2.56 -7.23 -5.04
CA TYR A 185 -1.59 -8.19 -5.60
C TYR A 185 -2.19 -9.54 -6.01
N ASN A 186 -3.26 -9.97 -5.33
CA ASN A 186 -3.91 -11.26 -5.53
C ASN A 186 -5.14 -11.19 -6.45
N GLN A 187 -5.44 -10.03 -7.03
CA GLN A 187 -6.59 -9.90 -7.93
C GLN A 187 -6.35 -10.72 -9.21
N PRO A 188 -7.20 -11.73 -9.51
CA PRO A 188 -6.95 -12.64 -10.62
C PRO A 188 -6.90 -11.96 -12.00
N ASP A 189 -7.71 -10.92 -12.19
CA ASP A 189 -7.76 -10.13 -13.42
C ASP A 189 -6.47 -9.30 -13.61
N TYR A 190 -5.91 -8.72 -12.55
CA TYR A 190 -4.60 -8.06 -12.56
C TYR A 190 -3.47 -9.03 -12.92
N ILE A 191 -3.42 -10.21 -12.29
CA ILE A 191 -2.43 -11.26 -12.59
C ILE A 191 -2.52 -11.68 -14.06
N ASN A 192 -3.74 -11.84 -14.58
CA ASN A 192 -3.97 -12.17 -15.99
C ASN A 192 -3.55 -11.03 -16.92
N LEU A 193 -3.80 -9.76 -16.55
CA LEU A 193 -3.38 -8.60 -17.33
C LEU A 193 -1.85 -8.55 -17.47
N LEU A 194 -1.12 -8.70 -16.35
CA LEU A 194 0.34 -8.70 -16.35
C LEU A 194 0.92 -9.81 -17.24
N ALA A 195 0.41 -11.04 -17.11
CA ALA A 195 0.85 -12.15 -17.94
C ALA A 195 0.59 -11.88 -19.44
N ARG A 196 -0.62 -11.42 -19.80
CA ARG A 196 -0.96 -11.07 -21.19
C ARG A 196 -0.05 -9.99 -21.76
N GLN A 197 0.22 -8.92 -21.01
CA GLN A 197 1.08 -7.84 -21.47
C GLN A 197 2.51 -8.32 -21.76
N VAL A 198 3.04 -9.21 -20.92
CA VAL A 198 4.36 -9.82 -21.15
C VAL A 198 4.34 -10.68 -22.41
N GLU A 199 3.33 -11.54 -22.58
CA GLU A 199 3.19 -12.39 -23.77
C GLU A 199 3.06 -11.56 -25.05
N ASP A 200 2.24 -10.51 -25.03
CA ASP A 200 2.05 -9.61 -26.17
C ASP A 200 3.34 -8.88 -26.51
N LYS A 201 4.07 -8.38 -25.50
CA LYS A 201 5.35 -7.70 -25.70
C LYS A 201 6.39 -8.64 -26.33
N ILE A 202 6.48 -9.88 -25.87
CA ILE A 202 7.39 -10.88 -26.44
C ILE A 202 7.00 -11.20 -27.88
N ARG A 203 5.70 -11.38 -28.15
CA ARG A 203 5.16 -11.67 -29.49
C ARG A 203 5.50 -10.57 -30.49
N GLU A 204 5.33 -9.31 -30.06
CA GLU A 204 5.55 -8.12 -30.89
C GLU A 204 7.02 -7.85 -31.19
N HIS A 205 7.91 -8.02 -30.19
CA HIS A 205 9.29 -7.53 -30.28
C HIS A 205 10.37 -8.61 -30.35
N LEU A 206 10.10 -9.82 -29.85
CA LEU A 206 11.15 -10.83 -29.65
C LEU A 206 10.91 -12.13 -30.42
N ALA A 207 9.65 -12.52 -30.65
CA ALA A 207 9.29 -13.84 -31.20
C ALA A 207 9.84 -14.12 -32.61
N VAL A 208 10.20 -13.09 -33.38
CA VAL A 208 10.82 -13.25 -34.70
C VAL A 208 12.29 -13.68 -34.61
N ALA A 209 13.00 -13.22 -33.58
CA ALA A 209 14.45 -13.38 -33.45
C ALA A 209 14.87 -14.34 -32.32
N HIS A 210 13.99 -14.61 -31.36
CA HIS A 210 14.30 -15.37 -30.16
C HIS A 210 13.27 -16.46 -29.90
N LEU A 211 13.73 -17.66 -29.58
CA LEU A 211 12.86 -18.75 -29.15
C LEU A 211 12.29 -18.44 -27.75
N PRO A 212 11.08 -18.94 -27.42
CA PRO A 212 10.53 -18.80 -26.08
C PRO A 212 11.46 -19.35 -24.98
N SER A 213 12.17 -20.46 -25.25
CA SER A 213 13.17 -21.04 -24.32
C SER A 213 14.42 -20.19 -24.11
N GLN A 214 14.67 -19.20 -24.97
CA GLN A 214 15.81 -18.28 -24.90
C GLN A 214 15.36 -16.85 -24.54
N THR A 215 14.09 -16.66 -24.22
CA THR A 215 13.53 -15.38 -23.80
C THR A 215 13.40 -15.38 -22.28
N GLY A 216 14.23 -14.59 -21.62
CA GLY A 216 14.19 -14.41 -20.17
C GLY A 216 13.22 -13.30 -19.77
N ILE A 217 12.51 -13.50 -18.66
CA ILE A 217 11.54 -12.55 -18.10
C ILE A 217 11.96 -12.23 -16.67
N VAL A 218 12.25 -10.96 -16.42
CA VAL A 218 12.51 -10.41 -15.09
C VAL A 218 11.24 -9.68 -14.65
N LEU A 219 10.52 -10.26 -13.70
CA LEU A 219 9.34 -9.66 -13.09
C LEU A 219 9.80 -8.83 -11.89
N MET A 220 9.70 -7.52 -12.00
CA MET A 220 10.31 -6.57 -11.07
C MET A 220 9.34 -6.10 -9.99
N ASN A 221 9.77 -6.19 -8.74
CA ASN A 221 9.11 -5.60 -7.56
C ASN A 221 10.05 -4.59 -6.90
N HIS A 222 9.50 -3.64 -6.14
CA HIS A 222 10.31 -2.74 -5.33
C HIS A 222 11.07 -3.54 -4.25
N GLY A 223 12.36 -3.26 -4.10
CA GLY A 223 13.24 -3.90 -3.13
C GLY A 223 12.89 -3.56 -1.67
N CYS A 224 13.22 -4.45 -0.75
CA CYS A 224 13.01 -4.22 0.68
C CYS A 224 14.27 -4.54 1.50
N PRO A 225 14.63 -3.71 2.50
CA PRO A 225 15.63 -4.05 3.51
C PRO A 225 15.23 -5.32 4.29
N HIS A 226 16.12 -6.31 4.34
CA HIS A 226 15.86 -7.63 4.95
C HIS A 226 15.80 -7.61 6.48
N LYS A 227 16.47 -6.64 7.12
CA LYS A 227 16.75 -6.63 8.58
C LYS A 227 15.86 -5.71 9.43
N ALA A 228 14.92 -4.99 8.83
CA ALA A 228 14.10 -4.05 9.58
C ALA A 228 12.73 -4.66 9.97
N LYS A 229 12.11 -4.17 11.03
CA LYS A 229 10.84 -4.73 11.56
C LYS A 229 9.67 -4.28 10.70
N GLY A 230 8.75 -5.21 10.36
CA GLY A 230 7.53 -4.92 9.60
C GLY A 230 7.65 -4.95 8.06
N PHE A 231 8.75 -5.47 7.52
CA PHE A 231 9.00 -5.63 6.07
C PHE A 231 8.39 -6.89 5.47
N THR A 232 7.98 -7.84 6.32
CA THR A 232 7.62 -9.18 5.87
C THR A 232 6.35 -9.21 5.03
N SER A 233 5.38 -8.31 5.25
CA SER A 233 4.14 -8.29 4.45
C SER A 233 4.41 -7.90 3.00
N GLY A 234 5.12 -6.79 2.76
CA GLY A 234 5.43 -6.32 1.42
C GLY A 234 6.27 -7.31 0.62
N ILE A 235 7.26 -7.94 1.25
CA ILE A 235 8.06 -9.01 0.62
C ILE A 235 7.17 -10.22 0.31
N THR A 236 6.32 -10.64 1.24
CA THR A 236 5.45 -11.81 1.05
C THR A 236 4.46 -11.59 -0.08
N GLU A 237 3.75 -10.46 -0.11
CA GLU A 237 2.77 -10.16 -1.17
C GLU A 237 3.45 -9.99 -2.53
N SER A 238 4.62 -9.35 -2.59
CA SER A 238 5.42 -9.23 -3.82
C SER A 238 5.86 -10.60 -4.36
N GLN A 239 6.26 -11.51 -3.46
CA GLN A 239 6.65 -12.87 -3.81
C GLN A 239 5.44 -13.67 -4.31
N LEU A 240 4.28 -13.55 -3.64
CA LEU A 240 3.04 -14.21 -4.06
C LEU A 240 2.55 -13.70 -5.41
N LEU A 241 2.62 -12.39 -5.67
CA LEU A 241 2.32 -11.81 -6.99
C LEU A 241 3.26 -12.38 -8.06
N TYR A 242 4.56 -12.37 -7.79
CA TYR A 242 5.55 -12.94 -8.70
C TYR A 242 5.23 -14.41 -9.01
N ASP A 243 4.97 -15.23 -7.99
CA ASP A 243 4.69 -16.65 -8.18
C ASP A 243 3.41 -16.84 -9.02
N ALA A 244 2.35 -16.07 -8.75
CA ALA A 244 1.10 -16.14 -9.49
C ALA A 244 1.25 -15.72 -10.97
N VAL A 245 2.00 -14.66 -11.26
CA VAL A 245 2.28 -14.23 -12.65
C VAL A 245 3.20 -15.24 -13.35
N ARG A 246 4.24 -15.71 -12.66
CA ARG A 246 5.16 -16.74 -13.17
C ARG A 246 4.42 -18.03 -13.52
N GLU A 247 3.47 -18.48 -12.71
CA GLU A 247 2.67 -19.68 -12.99
C GLU A 247 1.94 -19.61 -14.34
N ARG A 248 1.56 -18.41 -14.79
CA ARG A 248 0.94 -18.20 -16.11
C ARG A 248 1.96 -18.24 -17.24
N LEU A 249 3.17 -17.72 -17.00
CA LEU A 249 4.20 -17.56 -18.03
C LEU A 249 5.09 -18.79 -18.22
N ILE A 250 5.33 -19.57 -17.16
CA ILE A 250 6.42 -20.56 -17.10
C ILE A 250 6.29 -21.71 -18.12
N TYR A 251 5.06 -22.03 -18.54
CA TYR A 251 4.81 -23.08 -19.55
C TYR A 251 5.27 -22.67 -20.95
N ASN A 252 5.20 -21.38 -21.28
CA ASN A 252 5.62 -20.83 -22.56
C ASN A 252 7.07 -20.34 -22.50
N TYR A 253 7.48 -19.80 -21.35
CA TYR A 253 8.78 -19.18 -21.13
C TYR A 253 9.42 -19.77 -19.87
N PRO A 254 10.36 -20.72 -19.98
CA PRO A 254 10.93 -21.40 -18.82
C PRO A 254 11.89 -20.52 -17.99
N LEU A 255 12.35 -19.41 -18.55
CA LEU A 255 13.32 -18.49 -17.95
C LEU A 255 12.61 -17.29 -17.31
N VAL A 256 11.97 -17.49 -16.16
CA VAL A 256 11.29 -16.43 -15.39
C VAL A 256 11.94 -16.29 -14.03
N THR A 257 12.24 -15.06 -13.63
CA THR A 257 12.83 -14.75 -12.33
C THR A 257 12.23 -13.49 -11.72
N ILE A 258 12.23 -13.42 -10.39
CA ILE A 258 11.93 -12.19 -9.67
C ILE A 258 13.17 -11.28 -9.73
N GLY A 259 12.96 -9.99 -9.88
CA GLY A 259 14.02 -8.99 -9.75
C GLY A 259 13.61 -7.92 -8.74
N TRP A 260 14.43 -7.69 -7.71
CA TRP A 260 14.17 -6.62 -6.75
C TRP A 260 14.86 -5.33 -7.20
N LEU A 261 14.07 -4.27 -7.44
CA LEU A 261 14.56 -2.92 -7.68
C LEU A 261 15.00 -2.33 -6.35
N ASN A 262 16.29 -2.54 -6.04
CA ASN A 262 16.89 -2.10 -4.78
C ASN A 262 17.60 -0.76 -5.00
N HIS A 263 17.54 0.09 -3.98
CA HIS A 263 18.32 1.32 -3.90
C HIS A 263 19.77 1.02 -3.50
N ASP A 264 20.74 1.69 -4.13
CA ASP A 264 22.16 1.53 -3.83
C ASP A 264 22.53 2.27 -2.53
N THR A 265 22.18 1.67 -1.40
CA THR A 265 22.45 2.21 -0.07
C THR A 265 23.48 1.33 0.64
N PRO A 266 24.71 1.85 0.85
CA PRO A 266 25.74 1.12 1.55
C PRO A 266 25.26 0.66 2.93
N MET A 267 25.68 -0.53 3.36
CA MET A 267 25.39 -1.11 4.69
C MET A 267 23.96 -1.61 4.91
N ILE A 268 23.06 -1.53 3.93
CA ILE A 268 21.72 -2.13 4.00
C ILE A 268 21.70 -3.44 3.19
N GLU A 269 21.29 -4.52 3.84
CA GLU A 269 21.03 -5.79 3.15
C GLU A 269 19.63 -5.76 2.55
N TRP A 270 19.57 -5.72 1.22
CA TRP A 270 18.33 -5.72 0.46
C TRP A 270 17.93 -7.12 -0.02
N THR A 271 16.65 -7.28 -0.36
CA THR A 271 16.10 -8.44 -1.06
C THR A 271 16.92 -8.85 -2.27
N GLN A 272 17.06 -10.16 -2.49
CA GLN A 272 17.82 -10.75 -3.59
C GLN A 272 16.99 -11.78 -4.35
N PRO A 273 17.28 -12.01 -5.65
CA PRO A 273 18.29 -11.31 -6.44
C PRO A 273 17.85 -9.90 -6.84
N ASN A 274 18.76 -8.93 -6.79
CA ASN A 274 18.50 -7.63 -7.42
C ASN A 274 18.32 -7.79 -8.95
N VAL A 275 17.71 -6.81 -9.62
CA VAL A 275 17.40 -6.90 -11.06
C VAL A 275 18.64 -7.22 -11.91
N THR A 276 19.80 -6.63 -11.60
CA THR A 276 21.06 -6.90 -12.32
C THR A 276 21.49 -8.36 -12.20
N LEU A 277 21.49 -8.91 -10.98
CA LEU A 277 21.85 -10.30 -10.71
C LEU A 277 20.82 -11.26 -11.33
N ALA A 278 19.54 -10.94 -11.23
CA ALA A 278 18.46 -11.71 -11.81
C ALA A 278 18.63 -11.84 -13.34
N ALA A 279 18.88 -10.72 -14.02
CA ALA A 279 19.18 -10.69 -15.45
C ALA A 279 20.44 -11.48 -15.81
N GLN A 280 21.52 -11.34 -15.04
CA GLN A 280 22.76 -12.10 -15.26
C GLN A 280 22.52 -13.60 -15.16
N ASN A 281 21.80 -14.06 -14.14
CA ASN A 281 21.46 -15.47 -13.96
C ASN A 281 20.68 -16.02 -15.18
N LEU A 282 19.72 -15.25 -15.72
CA LEU A 282 18.99 -15.67 -16.93
C LEU A 282 19.90 -15.77 -18.16
N MET A 283 20.84 -14.84 -18.34
CA MET A 283 21.81 -14.90 -19.43
C MET A 283 22.75 -16.11 -19.30
N ASP A 284 23.17 -16.44 -18.09
CA ASP A 284 24.02 -17.61 -17.81
C ASP A 284 23.25 -18.93 -18.06
N LEU A 285 21.93 -18.91 -17.89
CA LEU A 285 21.02 -20.02 -18.24
C LEU A 285 20.69 -20.09 -19.75
N GLY A 286 21.22 -19.16 -20.57
CA GLY A 286 21.08 -19.19 -22.03
C GLY A 286 20.06 -18.23 -22.63
N ALA A 287 19.56 -17.26 -21.85
CA ALA A 287 18.73 -16.19 -22.40
C ALA A 287 19.51 -15.34 -23.42
N THR A 288 18.90 -15.13 -24.58
CA THR A 288 19.41 -14.25 -25.66
C THR A 288 18.58 -12.97 -25.82
N ALA A 289 17.42 -12.92 -25.17
CA ALA A 289 16.64 -11.72 -24.97
C ALA A 289 16.10 -11.67 -23.54
N LEU A 290 15.95 -10.47 -22.99
CA LEU A 290 15.40 -10.21 -21.67
C LEU A 290 14.28 -9.18 -21.73
N VAL A 291 13.18 -9.48 -21.05
CA VAL A 291 12.07 -8.55 -20.81
C VAL A 291 12.04 -8.17 -19.33
N PHE A 292 11.92 -6.88 -19.04
CA PHE A 292 11.85 -6.32 -17.69
C PHE A 292 10.46 -5.74 -17.46
N MET A 293 9.64 -6.40 -16.64
CA MET A 293 8.25 -6.01 -16.37
C MET A 293 8.08 -5.53 -14.92
N PRO A 294 7.76 -4.25 -14.68
CA PRO A 294 7.55 -3.71 -13.33
C PRO A 294 6.19 -4.13 -12.74
N ILE A 295 6.06 -5.38 -12.30
CA ILE A 295 4.80 -5.93 -11.74
C ILE A 295 4.37 -5.30 -10.41
N GLY A 296 5.33 -4.79 -9.64
CA GLY A 296 5.08 -4.12 -8.36
C GLY A 296 4.63 -2.66 -8.48
N PHE A 297 4.50 -2.13 -9.70
CA PHE A 297 4.17 -0.74 -9.98
C PHE A 297 3.02 -0.67 -11.00
N VAL A 298 2.11 0.28 -10.81
CA VAL A 298 1.00 0.50 -11.75
C VAL A 298 1.04 1.84 -12.45
N THR A 299 1.96 2.72 -12.06
CA THR A 299 2.12 4.06 -12.60
C THR A 299 3.62 4.25 -12.83
N GLU A 300 4.02 4.71 -14.01
CA GLU A 300 5.42 5.05 -14.23
C GLU A 300 5.91 6.04 -13.16
N ASN A 301 7.16 5.88 -12.80
CA ASN A 301 7.87 6.68 -11.82
C ASN A 301 9.36 6.75 -12.19
N HIS A 302 10.16 7.51 -11.45
CA HIS A 302 11.60 7.62 -11.77
C HIS A 302 12.33 6.26 -11.73
N GLU A 303 12.02 5.36 -10.79
CA GLU A 303 12.66 4.05 -10.67
C GLU A 303 12.38 3.16 -11.90
N THR A 304 11.11 3.06 -12.28
CA THR A 304 10.65 2.23 -13.41
C THR A 304 11.18 2.72 -14.76
N LEU A 305 11.50 4.01 -14.87
CA LEU A 305 12.01 4.62 -16.09
C LEU A 305 13.54 4.68 -16.09
N LEU A 306 14.14 5.41 -15.14
CA LEU A 306 15.56 5.75 -15.13
C LEU A 306 16.40 4.62 -14.55
N ASP A 307 16.04 4.04 -13.40
CA ASP A 307 16.87 3.00 -12.78
C ASP A 307 16.87 1.74 -13.64
N VAL A 308 15.71 1.35 -14.17
CA VAL A 308 15.60 0.23 -15.10
C VAL A 308 16.40 0.49 -16.38
N ASP A 309 16.31 1.68 -16.98
CA ASP A 309 17.12 2.01 -18.17
C ASP A 309 18.63 2.01 -17.85
N HIS A 310 19.04 2.52 -16.69
CA HIS A 310 20.42 2.48 -16.23
C HIS A 310 20.92 1.04 -16.08
N ILE A 311 20.14 0.18 -15.43
CA ILE A 311 20.45 -1.25 -15.26
C ILE A 311 20.59 -1.93 -16.63
N ILE A 312 19.63 -1.71 -17.54
CA ILE A 312 19.66 -2.26 -18.89
C ILE A 312 20.87 -1.74 -19.66
N GLY A 313 21.18 -0.45 -19.59
CA GLY A 313 22.33 0.17 -20.23
C GLY A 313 23.65 -0.44 -19.75
N HIS A 314 23.78 -0.71 -18.44
CA HIS A 314 24.93 -1.40 -17.87
C HIS A 314 25.07 -2.84 -18.34
N LEU A 315 23.96 -3.59 -18.35
CA LEU A 315 23.94 -4.96 -18.86
C LEU A 315 24.31 -5.00 -20.34
N ARG A 316 23.75 -4.11 -21.16
CA ARG A 316 24.00 -4.00 -22.60
C ARG A 316 25.46 -3.70 -22.92
N ARG A 317 26.14 -2.87 -22.12
CA ARG A 317 27.59 -2.64 -22.27
C ARG A 317 28.44 -3.90 -22.05
N LYS A 318 28.01 -4.78 -21.14
CA LYS A 318 28.71 -6.04 -20.83
C LYS A 318 28.34 -7.17 -21.79
N ARG A 319 27.10 -7.21 -22.25
CA ARG A 319 26.50 -8.25 -23.09
C ARG A 319 25.73 -7.63 -24.27
N PRO A 320 26.44 -7.03 -25.23
CA PRO A 320 25.81 -6.38 -26.39
C PRO A 320 25.14 -7.36 -27.35
N ASP A 321 25.39 -8.66 -27.18
CA ASP A 321 24.80 -9.76 -27.93
C ASP A 321 23.38 -10.13 -27.50
N VAL A 322 22.89 -9.59 -26.38
CA VAL A 322 21.55 -9.85 -25.83
C VAL A 322 20.59 -8.71 -26.16
N THR A 323 19.35 -9.05 -26.50
CA THR A 323 18.28 -8.07 -26.70
C THR A 323 17.64 -7.72 -25.36
N TYR A 324 17.45 -6.43 -25.07
CA TYR A 324 16.84 -5.96 -23.80
C TYR A 324 15.59 -5.15 -24.09
N VAL A 325 14.49 -5.50 -23.43
CA VAL A 325 13.19 -4.82 -23.56
C VAL A 325 12.70 -4.38 -22.19
N GLN A 326 12.64 -3.07 -21.98
CA GLN A 326 11.95 -2.46 -20.85
C GLN A 326 10.45 -2.39 -21.15
N MET A 327 9.62 -2.91 -20.26
CA MET A 327 8.17 -2.77 -20.36
C MET A 327 7.69 -1.58 -19.53
N PRO A 328 6.62 -0.89 -19.99
CA PRO A 328 5.95 0.08 -19.16
C PRO A 328 5.19 -0.59 -18.02
N CYS A 329 4.85 0.18 -17.00
CA CYS A 329 3.78 -0.16 -16.05
C CYS A 329 2.43 -0.29 -16.77
N VAL A 330 1.42 -0.82 -16.07
CA VAL A 330 0.04 -0.91 -16.63
C VAL A 330 -0.60 0.46 -16.89
N ASN A 331 -0.13 1.50 -16.20
CA ASN A 331 -0.48 2.91 -16.39
C ASN A 331 -2.01 3.13 -16.47
N ASP A 332 -2.46 3.89 -17.44
CA ASP A 332 -3.85 4.27 -17.67
C ASP A 332 -4.53 3.44 -18.78
N THR A 333 -4.13 2.18 -18.94
CA THR A 333 -4.81 1.26 -19.88
C THR A 333 -6.26 1.01 -19.45
N ASP A 334 -7.20 1.03 -20.40
CA ASP A 334 -8.64 0.90 -20.09
C ASP A 334 -8.97 -0.42 -19.37
N ASP A 335 -8.29 -1.52 -19.72
CA ASP A 335 -8.36 -2.81 -19.00
C ASP A 335 -8.06 -2.63 -17.50
N PHE A 336 -6.96 -1.96 -17.16
CA PHE A 336 -6.57 -1.72 -15.77
C PHE A 336 -7.55 -0.79 -15.05
N LEU A 337 -7.97 0.30 -15.70
CA LEU A 337 -8.89 1.27 -15.12
C LEU A 337 -10.25 0.64 -14.80
N SER A 338 -10.75 -0.21 -15.70
CA SER A 338 -11.98 -0.96 -15.48
C SER A 338 -11.85 -1.96 -14.32
N MET A 339 -10.71 -2.65 -14.19
CA MET A 339 -10.46 -3.57 -13.07
C MET A 339 -10.39 -2.83 -11.74
N ALA A 340 -9.62 -1.74 -11.67
CA ALA A 340 -9.46 -0.90 -10.49
C ALA A 340 -10.81 -0.32 -10.00
N ALA A 341 -11.66 0.14 -10.91
CA ALA A 341 -13.03 0.53 -10.57
C ALA A 341 -13.88 -0.64 -10.05
N GLY A 342 -13.74 -1.82 -10.67
CA GLY A 342 -14.48 -3.03 -10.29
C GLY A 342 -14.14 -3.57 -8.89
N TRP A 343 -12.88 -3.49 -8.45
CA TRP A 343 -12.45 -4.03 -7.15
C TRP A 343 -13.14 -3.36 -5.96
N VAL A 344 -13.54 -2.10 -6.12
CA VAL A 344 -14.17 -1.32 -5.03
C VAL A 344 -15.69 -1.29 -5.10
N ASP A 345 -16.30 -1.94 -6.08
CA ASP A 345 -17.75 -1.95 -6.26
C ASP A 345 -18.52 -2.44 -5.03
N GLY A 346 -18.03 -3.52 -4.40
CA GLY A 346 -18.62 -4.05 -3.17
C GLY A 346 -18.53 -3.05 -2.01
N LEU A 347 -17.37 -2.38 -1.86
CA LEU A 347 -17.15 -1.39 -0.81
C LEU A 347 -18.03 -0.15 -0.98
N ILE A 348 -18.23 0.30 -2.22
CA ILE A 348 -19.15 1.40 -2.54
C ILE A 348 -20.59 0.96 -2.27
N SER A 349 -20.99 -0.23 -2.70
CA SER A 349 -22.33 -0.77 -2.41
C SER A 349 -22.60 -0.84 -0.90
N ASP A 350 -21.63 -1.26 -0.12
CA ASP A 350 -21.74 -1.33 1.34
C ASP A 350 -21.89 0.06 1.97
N LEU A 351 -21.10 1.04 1.53
CA LEU A 351 -21.23 2.43 1.99
C LEU A 351 -22.60 3.01 1.62
N MET A 352 -23.11 2.73 0.42
CA MET A 352 -24.44 3.18 -0.01
C MET A 352 -25.55 2.49 0.79
N GLY A 353 -25.40 1.19 1.07
CA GLY A 353 -26.36 0.38 1.82
C GLY A 353 -26.35 0.63 3.34
N ASP A 354 -25.24 1.15 3.88
CA ASP A 354 -25.15 1.67 5.24
C ASP A 354 -26.00 2.95 5.36
N GLN A 355 -27.32 2.79 5.37
CA GLN A 355 -28.24 3.75 5.97
C GLN A 355 -28.02 3.68 7.49
N GLY A 356 -27.01 4.42 7.97
CA GLY A 356 -26.77 4.60 9.40
C GLY A 356 -26.73 3.30 10.19
N SER A 357 -25.78 2.42 9.90
CA SER A 357 -25.41 1.38 10.85
C SER A 357 -24.86 2.06 12.11
N VAL A 358 -25.77 2.18 13.07
CA VAL A 358 -25.73 2.54 14.47
C VAL A 358 -24.50 1.99 15.23
N VAL A 359 -23.27 2.27 14.78
CA VAL A 359 -22.05 1.94 15.53
C VAL A 359 -21.83 2.99 16.63
N SER A 360 -22.13 4.26 16.33
CA SER A 360 -22.10 5.36 17.31
C SER A 360 -23.13 5.16 18.43
N GLN A 361 -24.38 4.83 18.12
CA GLN A 361 -25.43 4.70 19.15
C GLN A 361 -25.29 3.41 19.97
N ARG A 362 -24.95 2.26 19.37
CA ARG A 362 -24.75 1.02 20.15
C ARG A 362 -23.51 1.08 21.03
N HIS A 363 -22.45 1.78 20.60
CA HIS A 363 -21.27 2.01 21.42
C HIS A 363 -21.57 3.02 22.55
N ARG A 364 -22.33 4.09 22.26
CA ARG A 364 -22.81 5.06 23.27
C ARG A 364 -23.77 4.43 24.27
N GLU A 365 -24.69 3.58 23.85
CA GLU A 365 -25.62 2.85 24.73
C GLU A 365 -24.88 1.85 25.61
N ARG A 366 -23.83 1.20 25.09
CA ARG A 366 -23.00 0.29 25.86
C ARG A 366 -22.14 1.01 26.90
N ILE A 367 -21.54 2.15 26.55
CA ILE A 367 -20.78 3.00 27.48
C ILE A 367 -21.71 3.64 28.53
N ALA A 368 -22.89 4.12 28.11
CA ALA A 368 -23.89 4.67 29.05
C ALA A 368 -24.42 3.60 30.01
N ALA A 369 -24.63 2.36 29.54
CA ALA A 369 -25.02 1.24 30.40
C ALA A 369 -23.92 0.84 31.39
N GLU A 370 -22.64 0.89 30.99
CA GLU A 370 -21.50 0.62 31.88
C GLU A 370 -21.28 1.75 32.91
N LEU A 371 -21.54 3.01 32.55
CA LEU A 371 -21.48 4.14 33.47
C LEU A 371 -22.64 4.13 34.48
N HIS A 372 -23.87 3.80 34.05
CA HIS A 372 -25.02 3.70 34.96
C HIS A 372 -24.98 2.50 35.92
N ALA A 373 -24.21 1.46 35.61
CA ALA A 373 -24.01 0.32 36.50
C ALA A 373 -23.09 0.62 37.69
N HIS A 374 -22.28 1.69 37.63
CA HIS A 374 -21.29 2.02 38.65
C HIS A 374 -21.74 3.05 39.71
N ASP A 375 -22.84 3.77 39.52
CA ASP A 375 -23.35 4.78 40.47
C ASP A 375 -24.43 4.24 41.43
N GLY A 376 -24.64 2.92 41.46
CA GLY A 376 -25.75 2.27 42.16
C GLY A 376 -25.44 1.70 43.56
N HIS A 377 -24.43 2.16 44.30
CA HIS A 377 -24.24 1.72 45.70
C HIS A 377 -23.78 2.86 46.62
N SER A 378 -24.74 3.60 47.16
CA SER A 378 -24.57 4.38 48.39
C SER A 378 -25.65 3.95 49.40
N HIS A 379 -25.22 3.54 50.60
CA HIS A 379 -25.87 3.60 51.93
C HIS A 379 -24.91 2.82 52.85
N GLY A 380 -24.39 3.33 53.96
CA GLY A 380 -25.03 4.00 55.08
C GLY A 380 -24.64 3.17 56.31
N GLY A 381 -23.91 3.76 57.26
CA GLY A 381 -23.23 3.04 58.34
C GLY A 381 -24.13 2.43 59.41
N ASP A 382 -23.57 1.54 60.24
CA ASP A 382 -23.60 1.67 61.70
C ASP A 382 -22.71 0.63 62.42
N HIS A 383 -22.45 0.93 63.69
CA HIS A 383 -21.36 0.47 64.55
C HIS A 383 -21.56 -0.88 65.30
N HIS A 384 -20.42 -1.37 65.84
CA HIS A 384 -20.20 -2.00 67.17
C HIS A 384 -19.99 -3.53 67.33
N HIS A 385 -18.74 -3.83 67.74
CA HIS A 385 -18.27 -4.61 68.92
C HIS A 385 -18.28 -6.15 69.03
N HIS A 386 -17.04 -6.63 69.24
CA HIS A 386 -16.52 -7.52 70.31
C HIS A 386 -16.40 -9.06 70.14
N ASP A 387 -15.14 -9.47 70.37
CA ASP A 387 -14.60 -10.62 71.10
C ASP A 387 -14.56 -12.04 70.52
N GLY A 388 -13.37 -12.67 70.64
CA GLY A 388 -13.28 -14.10 70.96
C GLY A 388 -12.15 -14.94 70.34
N HIS A 389 -10.91 -14.79 70.85
CA HIS A 389 -10.03 -15.87 71.34
C HIS A 389 -9.52 -17.10 70.50
N HIS A 390 -8.20 -17.34 70.68
CA HIS A 390 -7.44 -18.60 70.91
C HIS A 390 -6.79 -19.45 69.78
N HIS A 391 -5.45 -19.30 69.69
CA HIS A 391 -4.31 -20.26 69.71
C HIS A 391 -4.39 -21.74 69.26
N GLY A 392 -3.29 -22.17 68.59
CA GLY A 392 -2.65 -23.51 68.66
C GLY A 392 -2.13 -24.00 67.29
N GLU A 393 -0.84 -23.95 66.94
CA GLU A 393 0.34 -24.77 67.33
C GLU A 393 0.70 -25.91 66.33
N HIS A 394 2.00 -25.95 65.96
CA HIS A 394 2.86 -27.08 65.53
C HIS A 394 2.58 -27.86 64.22
N ASN A 395 3.53 -28.48 63.52
CA ASN A 395 4.99 -28.35 63.29
C ASN A 395 5.38 -29.44 62.25
N HIS A 396 6.58 -29.32 61.64
CA HIS A 396 7.43 -30.39 61.02
C HIS A 396 7.10 -30.94 59.61
N HIS A 397 7.96 -30.66 58.60
CA HIS A 397 9.13 -31.45 58.09
C HIS A 397 8.72 -32.52 57.04
N HIS A 398 9.46 -32.90 56.00
CA HIS A 398 10.84 -32.74 55.48
C HIS A 398 10.80 -33.10 53.96
N GLY A 399 11.63 -32.49 53.10
CA GLY A 399 12.72 -33.18 52.37
C GLY A 399 12.26 -33.82 51.03
N GLU A 400 12.98 -33.88 49.91
CA GLU A 400 14.37 -33.59 49.56
C GLU A 400 14.50 -33.49 48.02
N HIS A 401 15.48 -32.68 47.58
CA HIS A 401 16.47 -32.86 46.51
C HIS A 401 16.15 -33.59 45.18
N SER A 402 16.52 -32.94 44.06
CA SER A 402 17.75 -33.34 43.33
C SER A 402 18.31 -32.24 42.42
N GLN A 403 19.63 -32.10 42.52
CA GLN A 403 20.59 -31.29 41.75
C GLN A 403 21.12 -32.16 40.59
N SER A 404 21.21 -31.64 39.36
CA SER A 404 22.43 -31.16 38.66
C SER A 404 23.45 -32.21 38.19
N HIS A 405 24.29 -31.77 37.22
CA HIS A 405 25.44 -32.41 36.55
C HIS A 405 25.11 -33.07 35.19
N GLU A 406 25.91 -32.97 34.12
CA GLU A 406 27.16 -32.25 33.86
C GLU A 406 27.47 -32.25 32.35
N LYS A 407 28.41 -31.40 31.93
CA LYS A 407 29.07 -31.38 30.62
C LYS A 407 30.06 -32.53 30.47
N HIS A 408 30.26 -33.04 29.24
CA HIS A 408 31.59 -33.49 28.78
C HIS A 408 31.71 -33.45 27.24
N HIS A 409 32.90 -33.10 26.77
CA HIS A 409 33.40 -33.00 25.39
C HIS A 409 33.55 -34.38 24.68
N ALA A 410 33.47 -34.41 23.33
CA ALA A 410 34.58 -34.80 22.42
C ALA A 410 34.15 -35.05 20.94
N HIS A 411 34.87 -34.38 20.03
CA HIS A 411 35.42 -34.76 18.70
C HIS A 411 34.75 -35.72 17.67
N HIS A 412 34.87 -35.24 16.41
CA HIS A 412 35.15 -35.91 15.12
C HIS A 412 34.03 -36.52 14.25
N GLY A 413 34.00 -36.06 12.98
CA GLY A 413 33.98 -36.95 11.82
C GLY A 413 32.88 -36.71 10.77
N HIS A 414 33.31 -36.16 9.62
CA HIS A 414 32.65 -36.03 8.31
C HIS A 414 31.62 -34.91 8.08
#